data_AF-A0A1K2G1M6-F1
#
_entry.id   AF-A0A1K2G1M6-F1
#
_cell.length_a   1.000
_cell.length_b   1.000
_cell.length_c   1.000
_cell.angle_alpha   90.00
_cell.angle_beta   90.00
_cell.angle_gamma   90.00
#
_symmetry.space_group_name_H-M   'P 1'
#
loop_
_entity.id
_entity.type
_entity.pdbx_description
1 polymer ?
#
loop_
_entity_poly.entity_id
_entity_poly.type
_entity_poly.pdbx_seq_one_letter_code
_entity_poly.pdbx_strand_id
1 'polypeptide(L)' 'MPLPAITASLFARFASRQDDSPQMKMIAALRNQFGGHAVEKKG' A
#
# COMPACT_ATOMS: atom_id res chain seq x y z
N MET A 1 22.19 -7.15 15.35
CA MET A 1 20.93 -7.80 15.76
C MET A 1 19.78 -7.24 14.94
N PRO A 2 18.95 -8.05 14.27
CA PRO A 2 17.79 -7.56 13.52
C PRO A 2 16.64 -7.14 14.45
N LEU A 3 15.93 -6.05 14.11
CA LEU A 3 14.81 -5.48 14.87
C LEU A 3 13.48 -5.51 14.07
N PRO A 4 13.01 -6.69 13.63
CA PRO A 4 11.90 -6.79 12.68
C PRO A 4 10.60 -6.17 13.20
N ALA A 5 10.27 -6.33 14.49
CA ALA A 5 9.05 -5.80 15.07
C ALA A 5 9.04 -4.25 15.10
N ILE A 6 10.18 -3.62 15.42
CA ILE A 6 10.29 -2.16 15.48
C ILE A 6 10.29 -1.57 14.05
N THR A 7 11.01 -2.19 13.12
CA THR A 7 10.99 -1.77 11.72
C THR A 7 9.59 -1.90 11.11
N ALA A 8 8.89 -3.01 11.37
CA ALA A 8 7.53 -3.20 10.88
C ALA A 8 6.54 -2.19 11.48
N SER A 9 6.63 -1.90 12.78
CA SER A 9 5.74 -0.92 13.42
C SER A 9 5.96 0.50 12.89
N LEU A 10 7.20 0.87 12.55
CA LEU A 10 7.51 2.13 11.89
C LEU A 10 6.88 2.23 10.49
N PHE A 11 7.03 1.19 9.66
CA PHE A 11 6.42 1.16 8.32
C PHE A 11 4.90 1.19 8.38
N ALA A 12 4.28 0.44 9.30
CA ALA A 12 2.83 0.45 9.50
C ALA A 12 2.32 1.85 9.88
N ARG A 13 3.02 2.59 10.74
CA ARG A 13 2.65 3.96 11.11
C ARG A 13 2.76 4.94 9.94
N PHE A 14 3.75 4.77 9.05
CA PHE A 14 3.85 5.63 7.87
C PHE A 14 2.78 5.31 6.83
N ALA A 15 2.53 4.02 6.57
CA ALA A 15 1.49 3.58 5.65
C ALA A 15 0.10 4.06 6.09
N SER A 16 -0.20 3.99 7.39
CA SER A 16 -1.50 4.39 7.95
C SER A 16 -1.81 5.89 7.82
N ARG A 17 -0.82 6.77 7.65
CA ARG A 17 -1.04 8.22 7.51
C ARG A 17 -1.20 8.67 6.06
N GLN A 18 -1.13 7.74 5.11
CA GLN A 18 -1.19 8.04 3.69
C GLN A 18 -2.56 7.64 3.14
N ASP A 19 -3.57 8.48 3.39
CA ASP A 19 -4.94 8.28 2.91
C ASP A 19 -5.04 8.32 1.37
N ASP A 20 -4.12 9.02 0.72
CA ASP A 20 -3.89 8.97 -0.73
C ASP A 20 -2.43 8.60 -1.02
N SER A 21 -2.18 7.29 -1.16
CA SER A 21 -0.86 6.74 -1.47
C SER A 21 -0.72 6.43 -2.97
N PRO A 22 0.22 7.09 -3.69
CA PRO A 22 0.56 6.74 -5.07
C PRO A 22 1.06 5.30 -5.22
N GLN A 23 1.76 4.78 -4.20
CA GLN A 23 2.25 3.40 -4.20
C GLN A 23 1.07 2.43 -4.17
N MET A 24 0.05 2.69 -3.33
CA MET A 24 -1.15 1.86 -3.28
C MET A 24 -1.97 1.94 -4.57
N LYS A 25 -2.05 3.11 -5.22
CA LYS A 25 -2.68 3.26 -6.55
C LYS A 25 -1.97 2.41 -7.62
N MET A 26 -0.64 2.38 -7.61
CA MET A 26 0.13 1.52 -8.53
C MET A 26 -0.13 0.04 -8.27
N ILE A 27 -0.16 -0.39 -7.00
CA ILE A 27 -0.49 -1.77 -6.64
C ILE A 27 -1.92 -2.13 -7.10
N ALA A 28 -2.89 -1.22 -6.96
CA ALA A 28 -4.24 -1.43 -7.44
C ALA A 28 -4.29 -1.59 -8.97
N ALA A 29 -3.55 -0.77 -9.71
CA ALA A 29 -3.43 -0.91 -11.17
C ALA A 29 -2.84 -2.26 -11.59
N LEU A 30 -1.80 -2.74 -10.89
CA LEU A 30 -1.19 -4.05 -11.14
C LEU A 30 -2.17 -5.20 -10.84
N ARG A 31 -2.90 -5.12 -9.72
CA ARG A 31 -3.92 -6.12 -9.36
C ARG A 31 -5.05 -6.19 -10.39
N ASN A 32 -5.42 -5.06 -10.99
CA ASN A 32 -6.36 -5.03 -12.11
C ASN A 32 -5.76 -5.64 -13.37
N GLN A 33 -4.54 -5.25 -13.74
CA GLN A 33 -3.89 -5.69 -14.97
C GLN A 33 -3.66 -7.20 -15.02
N PHE A 34 -3.25 -7.81 -13.90
CA PHE A 34 -2.86 -9.23 -13.86
C PHE A 34 -3.91 -10.13 -13.21
N GLY A 35 -4.75 -9.58 -12.33
CA GLY A 35 -5.76 -10.35 -11.59
C GLY A 35 -7.21 -10.02 -11.93
N GLY A 36 -7.46 -9.02 -12.78
CA GLY A 36 -8.82 -8.57 -13.11
C GLY A 36 -9.59 -7.94 -11.92
N HIS A 37 -8.88 -7.57 -10.84
CA HIS A 37 -9.51 -6.94 -9.68
C HIS A 37 -10.03 -5.53 -10.02
N ALA A 38 -11.30 -5.26 -9.73
CA ALA A 38 -11.87 -3.93 -9.92
C ALA A 38 -11.12 -2.88 -9.07
N VAL A 39 -10.87 -1.71 -9.67
CA VAL A 39 -10.20 -0.58 -9.03
C VAL A 39 -11.18 0.57 -8.90
N GLU A 40 -11.34 1.06 -7.68
CA GLU A 40 -12.10 2.27 -7.41
C GLU A 40 -11.24 3.50 -7.71
N LYS A 41 -11.78 4.42 -8.52
CA LYS A 41 -11.16 5.72 -8.76
C LYS A 41 -11.72 6.71 -7.74
N LYS A 42 -10.87 7.15 -6.81
CA LYS A 42 -11.18 8.31 -5.98
C LYS A 42 -11.16 9.54 -6.91
N GLY A 43 -12.32 10.18 -7.05
CA GLY A 43 -12.49 11.43 -7.82
C GLY A 43 -11.75 12.60 -7.19
#